data_AF-A0A926EQB7-F1
#
_entry.id   AF-A0A926EQB7-F1
#
_cell.length_a   1.000
_cell.length_b   1.000
_cell.length_c   1.000
_cell.angle_alpha   90.00
_cell.angle_beta   90.00
_cell.angle_gamma   90.00
#
_symmetry.space_group_name_H-M   'P 1'
#
loop_
_entity.id
_entity.type
_entity.pdbx_description
1 polymer ?
#
loop_
_entity_poly.entity_id
_entity_poly.type
_entity_poly.pdbx_seq_one_letter_code
_entity_poly.pdbx_strand_id
1 'polypeptide(L)'
;MKINPAAFHAYKKINGYTHASRHMEQTQEEMAAKTENSDQIQISPEGARKMEAEQLSRAIAAELCRPASPERLESLRKAIQDKSYHVPTTDLADAIMQHWCIA
;
A
#
# COMPACT_ATOMS: atom_id res chain seq x y z
N MET A 1 44.74 5.84 10.58
CA MET A 1 43.29 5.55 10.64
C MET A 1 43.05 4.42 11.63
N LYS A 2 42.28 4.63 12.69
CA LYS A 2 41.83 3.56 13.61
C LYS A 2 40.41 3.19 13.18
N ILE A 3 40.26 2.03 12.54
CA ILE A 3 38.94 1.52 12.13
C ILE A 3 38.32 0.84 13.36
N ASN A 4 37.10 1.26 13.72
CA ASN A 4 36.37 0.68 14.85
C ASN A 4 35.94 -0.77 14.50
N PRO A 5 36.40 -1.80 15.24
CA PRO A 5 36.09 -3.20 14.94
C PRO A 5 34.59 -3.53 15.09
N ALA A 6 33.83 -2.76 15.88
CA ALA A 6 32.39 -2.96 16.03
C ALA A 6 31.62 -2.70 14.72
N ALA A 7 32.13 -1.82 13.85
CA ALA A 7 31.51 -1.54 12.56
C ALA A 7 31.66 -2.72 11.58
N PHE A 8 32.75 -3.51 11.68
CA PHE A 8 33.00 -4.64 10.79
C PHE A 8 31.95 -5.76 10.95
N HIS A 9 31.42 -5.94 12.16
CA HIS A 9 30.35 -6.90 12.43
C HIS A 9 28.98 -6.42 11.93
N ALA A 10 28.75 -5.10 11.84
CA ALA A 10 27.49 -4.53 11.36
C ALA A 10 27.30 -4.77 9.85
N TYR A 11 28.35 -4.61 9.04
CA TYR A 11 28.28 -4.88 7.60
C TYR A 11 28.13 -6.37 7.27
N LYS A 12 28.62 -7.26 8.14
CA LYS A 12 28.46 -8.71 7.95
C LYS A 12 27.03 -9.20 8.17
N LYS A 13 26.20 -8.46 8.94
CA LYS A 13 24.80 -8.83 9.21
C LYS A 13 23.83 -8.54 8.06
N ILE A 14 24.19 -7.68 7.10
CA ILE A 14 23.28 -7.23 6.05
C ILE A 14 23.17 -8.26 4.90
N ASN A 15 24.16 -9.16 4.77
CA ASN A 15 24.19 -10.20 3.72
C ASN A 15 23.33 -11.44 4.03
N GLY A 16 22.55 -11.43 5.11
CA GLY A 16 21.80 -12.60 5.60
C GLY A 16 20.31 -12.63 5.21
N TYR A 17 19.80 -11.71 4.41
CA TYR A 17 18.42 -11.75 3.91
C TYR A 17 18.29 -12.69 2.71
N THR A 18 18.59 -13.96 2.91
CA THR A 18 18.15 -15.04 2.02
C THR A 18 17.67 -16.20 2.88
N HIS A 19 16.34 -16.32 2.97
CA HIS A 19 15.56 -17.52 3.31
C HIS A 19 16.28 -18.64 4.05
N ALA A 20 16.13 -18.71 5.37
CA ALA A 20 16.13 -19.98 6.08
C ALA A 20 15.43 -19.84 7.44
N SER A 21 14.41 -20.66 7.64
CA SER A 21 13.80 -20.97 8.94
C SER A 21 14.86 -21.12 10.04
N ARG A 22 14.66 -20.44 11.16
CA ARG A 22 15.18 -20.82 12.49
C ARG A 22 14.00 -20.64 13.44
N HIS A 23 13.24 -21.68 13.75
CA HIS A 23 13.60 -22.78 14.65
C HIS A 23 14.30 -22.28 15.92
N MET A 24 13.57 -22.47 17.02
CA MET A 24 13.88 -22.52 18.44
C MET A 24 15.28 -22.09 18.92
N GLU A 25 15.25 -21.50 20.12
CA GLU A 25 16.35 -21.19 21.04
C GLU A 25 16.79 -19.73 21.01
N GLN A 26 16.05 -18.89 21.76
CA GLN A 26 16.71 -17.85 22.54
C GLN A 26 15.86 -17.45 23.77
N THR A 27 16.33 -17.96 24.90
CA THR A 27 16.43 -17.30 26.21
C THR A 27 15.13 -16.96 26.94
N GLN A 28 14.74 -17.90 27.80
CA GLN A 28 13.63 -17.82 28.76
C GLN A 28 13.92 -16.88 29.96
N GLU A 29 15.00 -16.09 29.95
CA GLU A 29 15.46 -15.36 31.15
C GLU A 29 15.45 -13.82 31.04
N GLU A 30 15.07 -13.21 29.91
CA GLU A 30 15.05 -11.73 29.78
C GLU A 30 13.65 -11.08 29.71
N MET A 31 12.56 -11.85 29.75
CA MET A 31 11.18 -11.31 29.72
C MET A 31 10.52 -11.14 31.10
N ALA A 32 11.30 -11.10 32.18
CA ALA A 32 10.80 -10.88 33.54
C ALA A 32 10.98 -9.42 34.03
N ALA A 33 11.15 -8.45 33.12
CA ALA A 33 11.24 -7.04 33.46
C ALA A 33 9.96 -6.29 33.05
N LYS A 34 8.98 -6.28 33.97
CA LYS A 34 7.87 -5.32 34.08
C LYS A 34 7.01 -5.10 32.82
N THR A 35 6.12 -6.04 32.54
CA THR A 35 4.87 -5.78 31.80
C THR A 35 3.81 -5.26 32.76
N GLU A 36 3.83 -3.96 33.02
CA GLU A 36 2.71 -3.27 33.67
C GLU A 36 1.59 -3.14 32.63
N ASN A 37 0.69 -4.13 32.61
CA ASN A 37 -0.53 -4.22 31.79
C ASN A 37 -0.35 -3.83 30.31
N SER A 38 0.32 -4.69 29.54
CA SER A 38 0.38 -4.56 28.08
C SER A 38 -0.39 -5.71 27.44
N ASP A 39 -1.42 -5.37 26.65
CA ASP A 39 -2.18 -6.35 25.88
C ASP A 39 -1.30 -6.94 24.78
N GLN A 40 -1.24 -8.27 24.73
CA GLN A 40 -0.52 -8.98 23.67
C GLN A 40 -1.46 -9.23 22.48
N ILE A 41 -1.18 -8.56 21.36
CA ILE A 41 -1.91 -8.77 20.11
C ILE A 41 -1.12 -9.74 19.23
N GLN A 42 -1.74 -10.85 18.81
CA GLN A 42 -1.18 -11.77 17.83
C GLN A 42 -1.94 -11.64 16.51
N ILE A 43 -1.22 -11.27 15.44
CA ILE A 43 -1.79 -11.20 14.09
C ILE A 43 -1.57 -12.56 13.42
N SER A 44 -2.65 -13.19 12.95
CA SER A 44 -2.51 -14.45 12.21
C SER A 44 -1.83 -14.22 10.86
N PRO A 45 -1.04 -15.19 10.35
CA PRO A 45 -0.42 -15.08 9.02
C PRO A 45 -1.45 -14.89 7.90
N GLU A 46 -2.63 -15.46 8.07
CA GLU A 46 -3.76 -15.32 7.14
C GLU A 46 -4.37 -13.92 7.18
N GLY A 47 -4.53 -13.33 8.37
CA GLY A 47 -5.00 -11.96 8.56
C GLY A 47 -4.04 -10.93 7.96
N ALA A 48 -2.73 -11.14 8.13
CA ALA A 48 -1.71 -10.30 7.52
C ALA A 48 -1.81 -10.30 5.98
N ARG A 49 -1.93 -11.48 5.35
CA ARG A 49 -2.10 -11.59 3.89
C ARG A 49 -3.38 -10.92 3.38
N LYS A 50 -4.50 -11.06 4.11
CA LYS A 50 -5.77 -10.41 3.75
C LYS A 50 -5.64 -8.89 3.82
N MET A 51 -4.98 -8.37 4.84
CA MET A 51 -4.74 -6.94 5.00
C MET A 51 -3.90 -6.37 3.85
N GLU A 52 -2.85 -7.07 3.42
CA GLU A 52 -2.03 -6.67 2.27
C GLU A 52 -2.85 -6.62 0.97
N ALA A 53 -3.66 -7.66 0.71
CA ALA A 53 -4.53 -7.69 -0.47
C ALA A 53 -5.56 -6.55 -0.45
N GLU A 54 -6.14 -6.25 0.71
CA GLU A 54 -7.10 -5.17 0.88
C GLU A 54 -6.46 -3.78 0.73
N GLN A 55 -5.25 -3.60 1.27
CA GLN A 55 -4.47 -2.37 1.08
C GLN A 55 -4.12 -2.14 -0.40
N LEU A 56 -3.67 -3.19 -1.10
CA LEU A 56 -3.40 -3.12 -2.54
C LEU A 56 -4.66 -2.77 -3.32
N SER A 57 -5.78 -3.42 -3.03
CA SER A 57 -7.06 -3.17 -3.70
C SER A 57 -7.53 -1.73 -3.50
N ARG A 58 -7.39 -1.20 -2.28
CA ARG A 58 -7.67 0.21 -1.98
C ARG A 58 -6.76 1.17 -2.72
N ALA A 59 -5.47 0.87 -2.81
CA ALA A 59 -4.51 1.72 -3.54
C ALA A 59 -4.86 1.80 -5.03
N ILE A 60 -5.18 0.65 -5.65
CA ILE A 60 -5.61 0.59 -7.06
C ILE A 60 -6.90 1.39 -7.26
N ALA A 61 -7.91 1.20 -6.39
CA ALA A 61 -9.16 1.94 -6.49
C ALA A 61 -8.94 3.46 -6.32
N ALA A 62 -8.05 3.88 -5.41
CA ALA A 62 -7.71 5.28 -5.22
C ALA A 62 -6.99 5.90 -6.43
N GLU A 63 -6.17 5.11 -7.13
CA GLU A 63 -5.50 5.54 -8.37
C GLU A 63 -6.50 5.66 -9.53
N LEU A 64 -7.39 4.68 -9.70
CA LEU A 64 -8.43 4.69 -10.74
C LEU A 64 -9.45 5.82 -10.52
N CYS A 65 -9.85 6.04 -9.27
CA CYS A 65 -10.79 7.08 -8.89
C CYS A 65 -10.10 8.43 -8.60
N ARG A 66 -8.84 8.60 -9.03
CA ARG A 66 -8.10 9.84 -8.80
C ARG A 66 -8.84 11.01 -9.44
N PRO A 67 -9.09 12.11 -8.70
CA PRO A 67 -9.67 13.32 -9.28
C PRO A 67 -8.85 13.82 -10.47
N ALA A 68 -9.54 14.33 -11.49
CA ALA A 68 -8.88 14.92 -12.65
C ALA A 68 -7.91 16.03 -12.21
N SER A 69 -6.76 16.12 -12.88
CA SER A 69 -5.78 17.17 -12.61
C SER A 69 -6.40 18.56 -12.88
N PRO A 70 -5.96 19.61 -12.17
CA PRO A 70 -6.47 20.97 -12.37
C PRO A 70 -6.27 21.45 -13.82
N GLU A 71 -5.16 21.07 -14.45
CA GLU A 71 -4.88 21.35 -15.87
C GLU A 71 -5.92 20.73 -16.81
N ARG A 72 -6.30 19.47 -16.57
CA ARG A 72 -7.33 18.78 -17.35
C ARG A 72 -8.69 19.47 -17.17
N LEU A 73 -9.03 19.87 -15.95
CA LEU A 73 -10.27 20.59 -15.66
C LEU A 73 -10.31 21.95 -16.37
N GLU A 74 -9.20 22.69 -16.38
CA GLU A 74 -9.11 23.97 -17.09
C GLU A 74 -9.18 23.79 -18.61
N SER A 75 -8.52 22.76 -19.16
CA SER A 75 -8.63 22.42 -20.58
C SER A 75 -10.06 22.08 -20.99
N LEU A 76 -10.78 21.29 -20.16
CA LEU A 76 -12.18 20.97 -20.39
C LEU A 76 -13.07 22.21 -20.32
N ARG A 77 -12.85 23.09 -19.33
CA ARG A 77 -13.57 24.35 -19.19
C ARG A 77 -13.46 25.21 -20.45
N LYS A 78 -12.25 25.37 -20.98
CA LYS A 78 -12.01 26.12 -22.23
C LYS A 78 -12.72 25.47 -23.42
N ALA A 79 -12.56 24.16 -23.61
CA ALA A 79 -13.21 23.45 -24.72
C ALA A 79 -14.75 23.56 -24.69
N ILE A 80 -15.36 23.60 -23.50
CA ILE A 80 -16.80 23.82 -23.34
C ILE A 80 -17.18 25.26 -23.70
N GLN A 81 -16.42 26.26 -23.22
CA GLN A 81 -16.65 27.68 -23.55
C GLN A 81 -16.54 27.94 -25.05
N ASP A 82 -15.57 27.31 -25.69
CA ASP A 82 -15.32 27.42 -27.14
C ASP A 82 -16.26 26.56 -27.99
N LYS A 83 -17.20 25.83 -27.35
CA LYS A 83 -18.13 24.88 -27.99
C LYS A 83 -17.44 23.80 -28.83
N SER A 84 -16.19 23.50 -28.53
CA SER A 84 -15.39 22.47 -29.22
C SER A 84 -15.41 21.12 -28.47
N TYR A 85 -16.00 21.07 -27.27
CA TYR A 85 -16.20 19.85 -26.52
C TYR A 85 -17.48 19.13 -26.97
N HIS A 86 -17.35 17.87 -27.39
CA HIS A 86 -18.46 17.04 -27.82
C HIS A 86 -18.31 15.64 -27.23
N VAL A 87 -19.38 15.12 -26.64
CA VAL A 87 -19.48 13.73 -26.17
C VAL A 87 -20.45 12.99 -27.11
N PRO A 88 -20.00 11.96 -27.83
CA PRO A 88 -20.89 11.14 -28.65
C PRO A 88 -22.02 10.53 -27.84
N THR A 89 -23.23 10.53 -28.40
CA THR A 89 -24.42 9.99 -27.75
C THR A 89 -24.28 8.50 -27.44
N THR A 90 -23.53 7.76 -28.26
CA THR A 90 -23.20 6.35 -28.04
C THR A 90 -22.41 6.16 -26.75
N ASP A 91 -21.34 6.93 -26.59
CA ASP A 91 -20.45 6.83 -25.44
C ASP A 91 -21.17 7.24 -24.15
N LEU A 92 -22.07 8.23 -24.26
CA LEU A 92 -22.94 8.62 -23.15
C LEU A 92 -23.92 7.50 -22.77
N ALA A 93 -24.57 6.87 -23.75
CA ALA A 93 -25.50 5.77 -23.51
C ALA A 93 -24.80 4.56 -22.89
N ASP A 94 -23.63 4.18 -23.42
CA ASP A 94 -22.82 3.09 -22.89
C ASP A 94 -22.39 3.34 -21.44
N ALA A 95 -21.94 4.56 -21.13
CA ALA A 95 -21.57 4.93 -19.76
C ALA A 95 -22.75 4.85 -18.78
N ILE A 96 -23.95 5.29 -19.20
CA ILE A 96 -25.17 5.20 -18.39
C ILE A 96 -25.54 3.72 -18.15
N MET A 97 -25.53 2.90 -19.21
CA MET A 97 -25.88 1.49 -19.09
C MET A 97 -24.89 0.72 -18.21
N GLN A 98 -23.59 0.97 -18.34
CA GLN A 98 -22.57 0.37 -17.47
C GLN A 98 -22.79 0.71 -16.00
N HIS A 99 -23.15 1.96 -15.69
CA HIS A 99 -23.44 2.35 -14.30
C HIS A 99 -24.68 1.63 -13.75
N TRP A 100 -25.67 1.33 -14.59
CA TRP A 100 -26.92 0.68 -14.15
C TRP A 100 -26.79 -0.84 -14.02
N CYS A 101 -25.94 -1.48 -14.83
CA CYS A 101 -25.70 -2.92 -14.76
C CYS A 101 -24.78 -3.37 -13.62
N ILE A 102 -24.13 -2.45 -12.90
CA ILE A 102 -23.25 -2.72 -11.75
C ILE A 102 -23.98 -2.50 -10.40
N ALA A 103 -25.29 -2.22 -10.42
CA ALA A 103 -26.13 -2.12 -9.22
C ALA A 103 -26.77 -3.46 -8.83
#